data_AF-Q13NJ2-F1
#
_entry.id   AF-Q13NJ2-F1
#
_cell.length_a   1.000
_cell.length_b   1.000
_cell.length_c   1.000
_cell.angle_alpha   90.00
_cell.angle_beta   90.00
_cell.angle_gamma   90.00
#
_symmetry.space_group_name_H-M   'P 1'
#
loop_
_entity.id
_entity.type
_entity.pdbx_description
1 polymer ?
#
loop_
_entity_poly.entity_id
_entity_poly.type
_entity_poly.pdbx_seq_one_letter_code
_entity_poly.pdbx_strand_id
1 'polypeptide(L)'
;MPVIGAWSTPGVALLITGLAHYPFGDVIGCYLVVTVIIAILGLSSLFGRLIQHLPAHLLSAMIAGVLFEFCAGIFRSLQSTPAVVLPVIVAYVACRRFIPRYAVALALLTGVILALPGTNFTAQGLDLTIVKPELTLPSFSVEALVGLGLPLLLLALTQYATSIHILRNAGYDISPKSVVGASGLMSIPLALFGNSGINPAAIVGAMCASPECHENPQRRYISGVVCGVGYLCVGTFGASVIALFARLPAGLTSTLAGLALLGTLVTSLSSSVAAEADRESSVITFVATVSGMSFFGLGSALWGLVAGVVFSLVLSKKPLWRPAKRADANEPKTS
;
A
#
# COMPACT_ATOMS: atom_id res chain seq x y z
N MET A 1 -17.54 -1.67 -3.92
CA MET A 1 -16.32 -0.84 -4.08
C MET A 1 -15.09 -1.74 -4.10
N PRO A 2 -14.03 -1.45 -4.86
CA PRO A 2 -12.82 -2.26 -4.92
C PRO A 2 -11.91 -2.01 -3.70
N VAL A 3 -12.39 -2.36 -2.50
CA VAL A 3 -11.58 -2.31 -1.28
C VAL A 3 -10.89 -3.66 -1.12
N ILE A 4 -9.55 -3.68 -1.21
CA ILE A 4 -8.74 -4.89 -1.05
C ILE A 4 -7.95 -4.77 0.24
N GLY A 5 -8.20 -5.67 1.19
CA GLY A 5 -7.36 -5.82 2.38
C GLY A 5 -6.07 -6.59 2.06
N ALA A 6 -4.94 -6.09 2.55
CA ALA A 6 -3.64 -6.75 2.48
C ALA A 6 -2.84 -6.46 3.77
N TRP A 7 -1.54 -6.73 3.75
CA TRP A 7 -0.64 -6.43 4.86
C TRP A 7 -0.22 -4.94 4.90
N SER A 8 0.34 -4.52 6.04
CA SER A 8 1.10 -3.28 6.13
C SER A 8 2.50 -3.51 5.57
N THR A 9 2.81 -3.00 4.37
CA THR A 9 4.15 -3.18 3.76
C THR A 9 5.27 -2.60 4.62
N PRO A 10 5.19 -1.34 5.09
CA PRO A 10 6.20 -0.82 6.02
C PRO A 10 6.17 -1.53 7.38
N GLY A 11 5.01 -2.06 7.81
CA GLY A 11 4.92 -2.88 9.02
C GLY A 11 5.69 -4.21 8.91
N VAL A 12 5.59 -4.89 7.76
CA VAL A 12 6.37 -6.10 7.47
C VAL A 12 7.87 -5.79 7.37
N ALA A 13 8.25 -4.65 6.80
CA ALA A 13 9.66 -4.24 6.78
C ALA A 13 10.20 -3.99 8.19
N LEU A 14 9.43 -3.30 9.04
CA LEU A 14 9.78 -3.08 10.45
C LEU A 14 9.87 -4.39 11.24
N LEU A 15 9.06 -5.39 10.89
CA LEU A 15 9.10 -6.71 11.51
C LEU A 15 10.45 -7.41 11.32
N ILE A 16 11.11 -7.23 10.16
CA ILE A 16 12.43 -7.84 9.89
C ILE A 16 13.44 -7.43 10.97
N THR A 17 13.43 -6.15 11.34
CA THR A 17 14.28 -5.63 12.43
C THR A 17 13.70 -5.94 13.81
N GLY A 18 12.38 -5.94 13.97
CA GLY A 18 11.72 -6.20 15.25
C GLY A 18 11.94 -7.62 15.77
N LEU A 19 11.92 -8.63 14.89
CA LEU A 19 12.16 -10.04 15.23
C LEU A 19 13.59 -10.30 15.71
N ALA A 20 14.54 -9.41 15.40
CA ALA A 20 15.91 -9.51 15.91
C ALA A 20 16.05 -9.03 17.37
N HIS A 21 15.04 -8.32 17.90
CA HIS A 21 15.12 -7.66 19.21
C HIS A 21 14.03 -8.13 20.18
N TYR A 22 12.88 -8.57 19.68
CA TYR A 22 11.76 -9.02 20.50
C TYR A 22 11.40 -10.48 20.19
N PRO A 23 11.06 -11.28 21.22
CA PRO A 23 10.55 -12.62 21.00
C PRO A 23 9.23 -12.55 20.22
N PHE A 24 8.95 -13.58 19.42
CA PHE A 24 7.79 -13.57 18.54
C PHE A 24 6.46 -13.38 19.29
N GLY A 25 6.33 -13.93 20.51
CA GLY A 25 5.15 -13.70 21.37
C GLY A 25 4.88 -12.22 21.65
N ASP A 26 5.91 -11.40 21.85
CA ASP A 26 5.78 -9.95 22.09
C ASP A 26 5.34 -9.21 20.84
N VAL A 27 5.82 -9.66 19.67
CA VAL A 27 5.36 -9.17 18.37
C VAL A 27 3.87 -9.46 18.18
N ILE A 28 3.41 -10.67 18.50
CA ILE A 28 1.99 -11.04 18.45
C ILE A 28 1.18 -10.18 19.41
N GLY A 29 1.69 -9.92 20.63
CA GLY A 29 1.09 -8.98 21.58
C GLY A 29 0.95 -7.58 21.01
N CYS A 30 1.97 -7.08 20.32
CA CYS A 30 1.92 -5.80 19.61
C CYS A 30 0.84 -5.79 18.51
N TYR A 31 0.78 -6.82 17.65
CA TYR A 31 -0.26 -6.93 16.62
C TYR A 31 -1.67 -6.94 17.20
N LEU A 32 -1.87 -7.68 18.29
CA LEU A 32 -3.16 -7.75 18.96
C LEU A 32 -3.57 -6.37 19.51
N VAL A 33 -2.68 -5.69 20.23
CA VAL A 33 -2.95 -4.35 20.77
C VAL A 33 -3.22 -3.34 19.64
N VAL A 34 -2.37 -3.32 18.61
CA VAL A 34 -2.52 -2.40 17.46
C VAL A 34 -3.84 -2.64 16.74
N THR A 35 -4.21 -3.88 16.45
CA THR A 35 -5.47 -4.20 15.74
C THR A 35 -6.70 -3.86 16.58
N VAL A 36 -6.66 -4.05 17.90
CA VAL A 36 -7.72 -3.60 18.83
C VAL A 36 -7.83 -2.07 18.82
N ILE A 37 -6.72 -1.34 18.92
CA ILE A 37 -6.73 0.12 18.86
C ILE A 37 -7.31 0.60 17.52
N ILE A 38 -6.91 -0.01 16.40
CA ILE A 38 -7.42 0.31 15.07
C ILE A 38 -8.92 0.01 14.96
N ALA A 39 -9.39 -1.11 15.52
CA ALA A 39 -10.82 -1.41 15.55
C ALA A 39 -11.61 -0.34 16.33
N ILE A 40 -11.11 0.08 17.50
CA ILE A 40 -11.72 1.15 18.31
C ILE A 40 -11.71 2.48 17.53
N LEU A 41 -10.57 2.87 16.95
CA LEU A 41 -10.44 4.10 16.16
C LEU A 41 -11.33 4.07 14.92
N GLY A 42 -11.45 2.93 14.26
CA GLY A 42 -12.26 2.72 13.06
C GLY A 42 -13.75 2.72 13.37
N LEU A 43 -14.20 2.09 14.45
CA LEU A 43 -15.60 2.12 14.88
C LEU A 43 -15.99 3.49 15.43
N SER A 44 -15.03 4.23 15.97
CA SER A 44 -15.19 5.64 16.33
C SER A 44 -15.20 6.54 15.09
N SER A 45 -15.70 7.78 15.23
CA SER A 45 -15.53 8.80 14.17
C SER A 45 -14.15 9.48 14.22
N LEU A 46 -13.26 9.07 15.13
CA LEU A 46 -11.99 9.76 15.40
C LEU A 46 -11.03 9.65 14.22
N PHE A 47 -10.88 8.47 13.63
CA PHE A 47 -10.05 8.29 12.44
C PHE A 47 -10.54 9.14 11.26
N GLY A 48 -11.86 9.15 11.04
CA GLY A 48 -12.48 9.96 10.00
C GLY A 48 -12.25 11.47 10.20
N ARG A 49 -12.23 11.95 11.44
CA ARG A 49 -11.88 13.34 11.75
C ARG A 49 -10.39 13.63 11.53
N LEU A 50 -9.51 12.71 11.95
CA LEU A 50 -8.06 12.86 11.79
C LEU A 50 -7.67 12.98 10.32
N ILE A 51 -8.21 12.11 9.46
CA ILE A 51 -7.87 12.09 8.03
C ILE A 51 -8.46 13.29 7.26
N GLN A 52 -9.59 13.85 7.71
CA GLN A 52 -10.19 15.04 7.09
C GLN A 52 -9.31 16.28 7.19
N HIS A 53 -8.34 16.29 8.10
CA HIS A 53 -7.39 17.38 8.26
C HIS A 53 -6.14 17.23 7.40
N LEU A 54 -5.93 16.09 6.74
CA LEU A 54 -4.81 15.90 5.83
C LEU A 54 -5.16 16.42 4.43
N PRO A 55 -4.41 17.38 3.89
CA PRO A 55 -4.62 17.85 2.54
C PRO A 55 -4.43 16.74 1.49
N ALA A 56 -5.38 16.66 0.56
CA ALA A 56 -5.40 15.68 -0.52
C ALA A 56 -4.12 15.68 -1.38
N HIS A 57 -3.55 16.86 -1.64
CA HIS A 57 -2.35 17.00 -2.46
C HIS A 57 -1.12 16.36 -1.83
N LEU A 58 -0.97 16.46 -0.49
CA LEU A 58 0.13 15.84 0.24
C LEU A 58 0.02 14.32 0.25
N LEU A 59 -1.19 13.78 0.41
CA LEU A 59 -1.42 12.34 0.32
C LEU A 59 -1.09 11.81 -1.09
N SER A 60 -1.52 12.52 -2.14
CA SER A 60 -1.17 12.20 -3.52
C SER A 60 0.35 12.27 -3.78
N ALA A 61 1.03 13.28 -3.23
CA ALA A 61 2.49 13.43 -3.33
C ALA A 61 3.23 12.27 -2.64
N MET A 62 2.79 11.89 -1.45
CA MET A 62 3.37 10.78 -0.69
C MET A 62 3.20 9.46 -1.43
N ILE A 63 2.01 9.19 -1.98
CA ILE A 63 1.76 8.00 -2.81
C ILE A 63 2.68 8.01 -4.04
N ALA A 64 2.78 9.13 -4.75
CA ALA A 64 3.68 9.26 -5.88
C ALA A 64 5.14 8.94 -5.49
N GLY A 65 5.60 9.42 -4.33
CA GLY A 65 6.96 9.15 -3.86
C GLY A 65 7.21 7.67 -3.56
N VAL A 66 6.26 6.98 -2.92
CA VAL A 66 6.36 5.53 -2.67
C VAL A 66 6.38 4.75 -3.99
N LEU A 67 5.51 5.10 -4.94
CA LEU A 67 5.42 4.42 -6.23
C LEU A 67 6.63 4.69 -7.14
N PHE A 68 7.26 5.85 -6.99
CA PHE A 68 8.45 6.22 -7.75
C PHE A 68 9.61 5.25 -7.52
N GLU A 69 9.84 4.81 -6.28
CA GLU A 69 10.91 3.84 -5.98
C GLU A 69 10.73 2.51 -6.73
N PHE A 70 9.50 2.00 -6.84
CA PHE A 70 9.21 0.81 -7.65
C PHE A 70 9.47 1.04 -9.14
N CYS A 71 9.08 2.21 -9.67
CA CYS A 71 9.28 2.54 -11.08
C CYS A 71 10.77 2.79 -11.40
N ALA A 72 11.51 3.44 -10.50
CA ALA A 72 12.96 3.60 -10.60
C ALA A 72 13.69 2.25 -10.58
N GLY A 73 13.14 1.27 -9.85
CA GLY A 73 13.60 -0.12 -9.82
C GLY A 73 13.69 -0.79 -11.20
N ILE A 74 12.85 -0.40 -12.17
CA ILE A 74 12.93 -0.88 -13.56
C ILE A 74 14.30 -0.55 -14.15
N PHE A 75 14.72 0.71 -14.04
CA PHE A 75 15.95 1.20 -14.65
C PHE A 75 17.19 0.75 -13.88
N ARG A 76 17.09 0.61 -12.55
CA ARG A 76 18.14 -0.04 -11.74
C ARG A 76 18.34 -1.49 -12.16
N SER A 77 17.24 -2.23 -12.41
CA SER A 77 17.28 -3.61 -12.90
C SER A 77 17.80 -3.72 -14.34
N LEU A 78 17.52 -2.71 -15.17
CA LEU A 78 18.02 -2.64 -16.54
C LEU A 78 19.56 -2.51 -16.57
N GLN A 79 20.15 -1.81 -15.60
CA GLN A 79 21.61 -1.69 -15.47
C GLN A 79 22.27 -3.03 -15.11
N SER A 80 21.66 -3.83 -14.23
CA SER A 80 22.25 -5.09 -13.77
C SER A 80 21.98 -6.27 -14.71
N THR A 81 20.77 -6.36 -15.30
CA THR A 81 20.34 -7.52 -16.10
C THR A 81 19.66 -7.09 -17.42
N PRO A 82 20.34 -6.36 -18.31
CA PRO A 82 19.71 -5.77 -19.51
C PRO A 82 19.11 -6.80 -20.45
N ALA A 83 19.74 -7.98 -20.58
CA ALA A 83 19.30 -9.05 -21.48
C ALA A 83 17.89 -9.59 -21.17
N VAL A 84 17.46 -9.53 -19.90
CA VAL A 84 16.12 -9.98 -19.48
C VAL A 84 15.17 -8.79 -19.36
N VAL A 85 15.64 -7.68 -18.79
CA VAL A 85 14.79 -6.52 -18.48
C VAL A 85 14.36 -5.77 -19.75
N LEU A 86 15.26 -5.60 -20.73
CA LEU A 86 14.95 -4.86 -21.95
C LEU A 86 13.84 -5.52 -22.78
N PRO A 87 13.87 -6.84 -23.07
CA PRO A 87 12.74 -7.51 -23.73
C PRO A 87 11.42 -7.41 -22.98
N VAL A 88 11.44 -7.49 -21.64
CA VAL A 88 10.24 -7.34 -20.79
C VAL A 88 9.64 -5.94 -20.95
N ILE A 89 10.47 -4.90 -20.96
CA ILE A 89 10.02 -3.51 -21.20
C ILE A 89 9.45 -3.38 -22.62
N VAL A 90 10.12 -3.90 -23.64
CA VAL A 90 9.65 -3.85 -25.04
C VAL A 90 8.29 -4.55 -25.19
N ALA A 91 8.16 -5.76 -24.63
CA ALA A 91 6.91 -6.51 -24.63
C ALA A 91 5.79 -5.74 -23.91
N TYR A 92 6.09 -5.15 -22.74
CA TYR A 92 5.13 -4.31 -22.02
C TYR A 92 4.67 -3.12 -22.88
N VAL A 93 5.59 -2.35 -23.48
CA VAL A 93 5.27 -1.17 -24.28
C VAL A 93 4.45 -1.54 -25.52
N ALA A 94 4.83 -2.61 -26.22
CA ALA A 94 4.07 -3.12 -27.36
C ALA A 94 2.66 -3.52 -26.93
N CYS A 95 2.52 -4.31 -25.87
CA CYS A 95 1.21 -4.71 -25.36
C CYS A 95 0.40 -3.53 -24.85
N ARG A 96 1.05 -2.51 -24.26
CA ARG A 96 0.39 -1.30 -23.77
C ARG A 96 -0.32 -0.55 -24.89
N ARG A 97 0.22 -0.60 -26.11
CA ARG A 97 -0.37 0.04 -27.28
C ARG A 97 -1.59 -0.68 -27.85
N PHE A 98 -1.61 -2.01 -27.79
CA PHE A 98 -2.61 -2.85 -28.47
C PHE A 98 -3.63 -3.49 -27.54
N ILE A 99 -3.18 -3.98 -26.38
CA ILE A 99 -3.96 -4.75 -25.40
C ILE A 99 -3.55 -4.37 -23.96
N PRO A 100 -3.74 -3.09 -23.54
CA PRO A 100 -3.20 -2.54 -22.30
C PRO A 100 -3.55 -3.37 -21.05
N ARG A 101 -4.73 -3.98 -21.04
CA ARG A 101 -5.23 -4.86 -19.98
C ARG A 101 -4.31 -6.06 -19.69
N TYR A 102 -3.58 -6.56 -20.69
CA TYR A 102 -2.71 -7.73 -20.57
C TYR A 102 -1.22 -7.38 -20.56
N ALA A 103 -0.86 -6.08 -20.60
CA ALA A 103 0.52 -5.65 -20.77
C ALA A 103 1.46 -6.17 -19.68
N VAL A 104 1.06 -6.12 -18.41
CA VAL A 104 1.86 -6.63 -17.28
C VAL A 104 1.96 -8.16 -17.31
N ALA A 105 0.84 -8.86 -17.61
CA ALA A 105 0.82 -10.32 -17.66
C ALA A 105 1.72 -10.87 -18.77
N LEU A 106 1.69 -10.25 -19.95
CA LEU A 106 2.54 -10.63 -21.08
C LEU A 106 4.01 -10.25 -20.86
N ALA A 107 4.28 -9.14 -20.17
CA ALA A 107 5.63 -8.80 -19.72
C ALA A 107 6.20 -9.85 -18.75
N LEU A 108 5.39 -10.33 -17.79
CA LEU A 108 5.77 -11.44 -16.91
C LEU A 108 6.04 -12.72 -17.69
N LEU A 109 5.15 -13.11 -18.60
CA LEU A 109 5.34 -14.30 -19.45
C LEU A 109 6.63 -14.21 -20.26
N THR A 110 6.93 -13.03 -20.82
CA THR A 110 8.17 -12.78 -21.55
C THR A 110 9.39 -12.99 -20.65
N GLY A 111 9.36 -12.42 -19.43
CA GLY A 111 10.45 -12.57 -18.47
C GLY A 111 10.66 -14.02 -18.01
N VAL A 112 9.58 -14.77 -17.80
CA VAL A 112 9.64 -16.20 -17.44
C VAL A 112 10.23 -17.01 -18.59
N ILE A 113 9.74 -16.83 -19.83
CA ILE A 113 10.24 -17.54 -21.02
C ILE A 113 11.75 -17.31 -21.21
N LEU A 114 12.19 -16.07 -21.03
CA LEU A 114 13.62 -15.71 -21.16
C LEU A 114 14.47 -16.23 -20.00
N ALA A 115 13.87 -16.51 -18.84
CA ALA A 115 14.56 -17.11 -17.71
C ALA A 115 14.84 -18.60 -17.90
N LEU A 116 13.93 -19.33 -18.58
CA LEU A 116 13.94 -20.79 -18.71
C LEU A 116 15.31 -21.39 -19.12
N PRO A 117 16.06 -20.83 -20.09
CA PRO A 117 17.32 -21.43 -20.54
C PRO A 117 18.45 -21.37 -19.51
N GLY A 118 18.43 -20.39 -18.59
CA GLY A 118 19.50 -20.15 -17.61
C GLY A 118 19.21 -20.70 -16.20
N THR A 119 17.98 -21.13 -15.96
CA THR A 119 17.53 -21.62 -14.66
C THR A 119 17.29 -23.12 -14.72
N ASN A 120 18.00 -23.90 -13.90
CA ASN A 120 17.62 -25.29 -13.63
C ASN A 120 16.31 -25.28 -12.85
N PHE A 121 15.17 -25.18 -13.54
CA PHE A 121 13.85 -25.48 -13.00
C PHE A 121 13.71 -27.00 -12.83
N THR A 122 14.62 -27.64 -12.10
CA THR A 122 14.35 -28.99 -11.61
C THR A 122 13.20 -28.91 -10.62
N ALA A 123 12.27 -29.88 -10.71
CA ALA A 123 11.17 -30.03 -9.74
C ALA A 123 11.70 -30.33 -8.32
N GLN A 124 12.98 -30.66 -8.18
CA GLN A 124 13.66 -30.82 -6.91
C GLN A 124 13.59 -29.50 -6.10
N GLY A 125 13.03 -29.59 -4.89
CA GLY A 125 12.86 -28.46 -3.98
C GLY A 125 11.64 -27.56 -4.24
N LEU A 126 10.76 -27.92 -5.17
CA LEU A 126 9.40 -27.35 -5.27
C LEU A 126 8.41 -28.30 -4.59
N ASP A 127 8.61 -28.55 -3.30
CA ASP A 127 7.59 -29.23 -2.52
C ASP A 127 6.41 -28.27 -2.35
N LEU A 128 5.29 -28.60 -3.01
CA LEU A 128 4.02 -27.91 -2.83
C LEU A 128 3.51 -28.22 -1.43
N THR A 129 3.96 -27.42 -0.48
CA THR A 129 3.61 -27.56 0.93
C THR A 129 2.49 -26.60 1.25
N ILE A 130 1.43 -27.14 1.81
CA ILE A 130 0.32 -26.35 2.34
C ILE A 130 0.79 -25.75 3.66
N VAL A 131 0.81 -24.43 3.74
CA VAL A 131 1.11 -23.70 4.97
C VAL A 131 -0.02 -23.95 5.97
N LYS A 132 0.34 -24.33 7.20
CA LYS A 132 -0.61 -24.52 8.30
C LYS A 132 -0.58 -23.28 9.20
N PRO A 133 -1.75 -22.70 9.54
CA PRO A 133 -1.80 -21.59 10.48
C PRO A 133 -1.40 -22.09 11.88
N GLU A 134 -0.42 -21.44 12.49
CA GLU A 134 0.04 -21.75 13.85
C GLU A 134 -0.51 -20.73 14.84
N LEU A 135 -1.22 -21.22 15.85
CA LEU A 135 -1.72 -20.37 16.92
C LEU A 135 -0.57 -20.04 17.89
N THR A 136 -0.23 -18.75 17.99
CA THR A 136 0.83 -18.26 18.87
C THR A 136 0.20 -17.44 19.99
N LEU A 137 0.51 -17.78 21.25
CA LEU A 137 0.03 -17.01 22.40
C LEU A 137 0.78 -15.68 22.52
N PRO A 138 0.07 -14.55 22.72
CA PRO A 138 0.70 -13.25 22.89
C PRO A 138 1.40 -13.16 24.26
N SER A 139 2.56 -12.51 24.27
CA SER A 139 3.16 -11.95 25.48
C SER A 139 3.15 -10.41 25.37
N PHE A 140 3.13 -9.74 26.53
CA PHE A 140 3.01 -8.29 26.58
C PHE A 140 4.22 -7.70 27.29
N SER A 141 5.05 -7.00 26.52
CA SER A 141 6.17 -6.20 27.02
C SER A 141 5.90 -4.72 26.75
N VAL A 142 6.06 -3.88 27.77
CA VAL A 142 5.95 -2.42 27.62
C VAL A 142 7.00 -1.91 26.63
N GLU A 143 8.21 -2.48 26.68
CA GLU A 143 9.29 -2.15 25.76
C GLU A 143 8.90 -2.46 24.30
N ALA A 144 8.36 -3.66 24.04
CA ALA A 144 7.90 -4.02 22.71
C ALA A 144 6.71 -3.16 22.24
N LEU A 145 5.76 -2.86 23.13
CA LEU A 145 4.61 -2.02 22.80
C LEU A 145 5.02 -0.59 22.41
N VAL A 146 6.01 -0.03 23.10
CA VAL A 146 6.53 1.32 22.81
C VAL A 146 7.47 1.29 21.60
N GLY A 147 8.41 0.35 21.56
CA GLY A 147 9.46 0.26 20.54
C GLY A 147 8.99 -0.28 19.19
N LEU A 148 7.97 -1.14 19.17
CA LEU A 148 7.44 -1.78 17.96
C LEU A 148 5.95 -1.47 17.76
N GLY A 149 5.12 -1.60 18.80
CA GLY A 149 3.67 -1.40 18.71
C GLY A 149 3.26 0.01 18.27
N LEU A 150 3.86 1.06 18.85
CA LEU A 150 3.58 2.45 18.46
C LEU A 150 3.98 2.75 17.01
N PRO A 151 5.19 2.43 16.53
CA PRO A 151 5.52 2.54 15.12
C PRO A 151 4.55 1.78 14.19
N LEU A 152 4.20 0.53 14.54
CA LEU A 152 3.25 -0.27 13.74
C LEU A 152 1.88 0.40 13.64
N LEU A 153 1.37 0.96 14.74
CA LEU A 153 0.12 1.71 14.75
C LEU A 153 0.18 2.92 13.82
N LEU A 154 1.24 3.74 13.93
CA LEU A 154 1.41 4.93 13.09
C LEU A 154 1.52 4.58 11.61
N LEU A 155 2.29 3.54 11.27
CA LEU A 155 2.41 3.03 9.90
C LEU A 155 1.06 2.54 9.38
N ALA A 156 0.32 1.79 10.20
CA ALA A 156 -1.00 1.30 9.83
C ALA A 156 -1.97 2.46 9.55
N LEU A 157 -2.07 3.45 10.45
CA LEU A 157 -2.93 4.61 10.30
C LEU A 157 -2.60 5.43 9.04
N THR A 158 -1.31 5.61 8.76
CA THR A 158 -0.84 6.30 7.55
C THR A 158 -1.25 5.52 6.30
N GLN A 159 -1.13 4.20 6.32
CA GLN A 159 -1.57 3.35 5.21
C GLN A 159 -3.08 3.42 5.01
N TYR A 160 -3.90 3.33 6.07
CA TYR A 160 -5.35 3.54 5.95
C TYR A 160 -5.68 4.89 5.32
N ALA A 161 -4.94 5.94 5.72
CA ALA A 161 -5.16 7.27 5.18
C ALA A 161 -4.93 7.33 3.68
N THR A 162 -3.80 6.79 3.21
CA THR A 162 -3.50 6.72 1.77
C THR A 162 -4.50 5.90 0.98
N SER A 163 -4.91 4.74 1.51
CA SER A 163 -5.78 3.82 0.79
C SER A 163 -7.22 4.34 0.68
N ILE A 164 -7.69 5.10 1.66
CA ILE A 164 -8.98 5.78 1.55
C ILE A 164 -8.88 6.92 0.54
N HIS A 165 -7.81 7.70 0.58
CA HIS A 165 -7.58 8.80 -0.35
C HIS A 165 -7.51 8.33 -1.81
N ILE A 166 -6.78 7.25 -2.09
CA ILE A 166 -6.62 6.77 -3.47
C ILE A 166 -7.94 6.29 -4.08
N LEU A 167 -8.78 5.63 -3.28
CA LEU A 167 -10.10 5.19 -3.72
C LEU A 167 -11.06 6.37 -3.90
N ARG A 168 -10.98 7.40 -3.05
CA ARG A 168 -11.74 8.65 -3.22
C ARG A 168 -11.33 9.42 -4.47
N ASN A 169 -10.03 9.53 -4.74
CA ASN A 169 -9.52 10.11 -5.99
C ASN A 169 -9.98 9.34 -7.22
N ALA A 170 -10.16 8.03 -7.11
CA ALA A 170 -10.75 7.21 -8.17
C ALA A 170 -12.28 7.34 -8.28
N GLY A 171 -12.92 8.21 -7.49
CA GLY A 171 -14.35 8.50 -7.54
C GLY A 171 -15.23 7.62 -6.64
N TYR A 172 -14.65 6.83 -5.72
CA TYR A 172 -15.42 6.02 -4.78
C TYR A 172 -15.67 6.74 -3.45
N ASP A 173 -16.93 6.79 -3.03
CA ASP A 173 -17.29 7.32 -1.71
C ASP A 173 -17.00 6.30 -0.60
N ILE A 174 -15.74 6.27 -0.13
CA ILE A 174 -15.30 5.37 0.93
C ILE A 174 -15.64 5.94 2.30
N SER A 175 -16.40 5.17 3.10
CA SER A 175 -16.59 5.41 4.53
C SER A 175 -15.38 4.91 5.34
N PRO A 176 -14.59 5.81 5.96
CA PRO A 176 -13.45 5.41 6.78
C PRO A 176 -13.87 4.51 7.94
N LYS A 177 -15.04 4.79 8.54
CA LYS A 177 -15.58 4.03 9.66
C LYS A 177 -15.80 2.56 9.30
N SER A 178 -16.42 2.33 8.14
CA SER A 178 -16.71 0.96 7.67
C SER A 178 -15.43 0.21 7.33
N VAL A 179 -14.53 0.83 6.56
CA VAL A 179 -13.31 0.16 6.11
C VAL A 179 -12.34 -0.09 7.25
N VAL A 180 -12.00 0.94 8.04
CA VAL A 180 -11.04 0.81 9.15
C VAL A 180 -11.61 -0.07 10.27
N GLY A 181 -12.90 0.10 10.60
CA GLY A 181 -13.56 -0.69 11.64
C GLY A 181 -13.65 -2.17 11.28
N ALA A 182 -14.10 -2.51 10.06
CA ALA A 182 -14.19 -3.90 9.62
C ALA A 182 -12.80 -4.55 9.51
N SER A 183 -11.83 -3.84 8.93
CA SER A 183 -10.44 -4.29 8.86
C SER A 183 -9.84 -4.58 10.24
N GLY A 184 -10.00 -3.67 11.20
CA GLY A 184 -9.52 -3.85 12.57
C GLY A 184 -10.17 -5.07 13.24
N LEU A 185 -11.50 -5.17 13.19
CA LEU A 185 -12.24 -6.29 13.78
C LEU A 185 -11.84 -7.65 13.20
N MET A 186 -11.70 -7.76 11.88
CA MET A 186 -11.24 -8.99 11.24
C MET A 186 -9.79 -9.34 11.59
N SER A 187 -8.97 -8.33 11.90
CA SER A 187 -7.55 -8.53 12.19
C SER A 187 -7.29 -9.08 13.59
N ILE A 188 -8.16 -8.81 14.57
CA ILE A 188 -7.99 -9.23 15.98
C ILE A 188 -7.78 -10.75 16.10
N PRO A 189 -8.67 -11.63 15.60
CA PRO A 189 -8.45 -13.07 15.72
C PRO A 189 -7.25 -13.54 14.88
N LEU A 190 -6.98 -12.89 13.76
CA LEU A 190 -5.88 -13.24 12.87
C LEU A 190 -4.51 -12.85 13.45
N ALA A 191 -4.45 -11.87 14.35
CA ALA A 191 -3.21 -11.46 15.00
C ALA A 191 -2.54 -12.63 15.73
N LEU A 192 -3.33 -13.54 16.32
CA LEU A 192 -2.84 -14.75 16.99
C LEU A 192 -2.18 -15.76 16.04
N PHE A 193 -2.39 -15.60 14.73
CA PHE A 193 -1.78 -16.40 13.66
C PHE A 193 -0.66 -15.63 12.93
N GLY A 194 -0.11 -14.58 13.55
CA GLY A 194 0.98 -13.79 12.97
C GLY A 194 0.55 -12.68 12.02
N ASN A 195 -0.75 -12.40 11.88
CA ASN A 195 -1.22 -11.33 11.00
C ASN A 195 -0.98 -9.94 11.60
N SER A 196 -0.13 -9.14 10.95
CA SER A 196 0.18 -7.75 11.35
C SER A 196 -0.99 -6.76 11.22
N GLY A 197 -2.12 -7.19 10.65
CA GLY A 197 -3.29 -6.36 10.38
C GLY A 197 -3.72 -6.41 8.91
N ILE A 198 -5.03 -6.42 8.68
CA ILE A 198 -5.64 -6.31 7.36
C ILE A 198 -5.82 -4.82 7.05
N ASN A 199 -4.88 -4.24 6.32
CA ASN A 199 -4.93 -2.86 5.91
C ASN A 199 -5.33 -2.77 4.45
N PRO A 200 -6.24 -1.87 4.05
CA PRO A 200 -6.53 -1.62 2.66
C PRO A 200 -5.23 -1.33 1.90
N ALA A 201 -5.00 -2.05 0.81
CA ALA A 201 -3.79 -1.94 0.02
C ALA A 201 -3.89 -0.69 -0.86
N ALA A 202 -3.13 0.38 -0.56
CA ALA A 202 -3.20 1.61 -1.34
C ALA A 202 -2.85 1.34 -2.81
N ILE A 203 -1.73 0.67 -3.03
CA ILE A 203 -1.18 0.37 -4.35
C ILE A 203 -2.12 -0.52 -5.17
N VAL A 204 -2.50 -1.68 -4.61
CA VAL A 204 -3.39 -2.64 -5.28
C VAL A 204 -4.80 -2.08 -5.44
N GLY A 205 -5.27 -1.31 -4.45
CA GLY A 205 -6.54 -0.58 -4.50
C GLY A 205 -6.59 0.40 -5.66
N ALA A 206 -5.50 1.14 -5.92
CA ALA A 206 -5.39 2.03 -7.06
C ALA A 206 -5.50 1.29 -8.40
N MET A 207 -4.77 0.18 -8.52
CA MET A 207 -4.80 -0.66 -9.72
C MET A 207 -6.21 -1.21 -9.94
N CYS A 208 -6.84 -1.73 -8.89
CA CYS A 208 -8.21 -2.26 -8.93
C CYS A 208 -9.26 -1.19 -9.23
N ALA A 209 -9.02 0.05 -8.80
CA ALA A 209 -9.87 1.18 -9.08
C ALA A 209 -9.66 1.77 -10.49
N SER A 210 -8.61 1.35 -11.22
CA SER A 210 -8.30 1.82 -12.57
C SER A 210 -9.35 1.39 -13.60
N PRO A 211 -9.62 2.21 -14.64
CA PRO A 211 -10.43 1.81 -15.80
C PRO A 211 -9.95 0.53 -16.50
N GLU A 212 -8.68 0.17 -16.34
CA GLU A 212 -8.09 -1.04 -16.92
C GLU A 212 -8.65 -2.34 -16.33
N CYS A 213 -9.16 -2.32 -15.10
CA CYS A 213 -9.75 -3.50 -14.47
C CYS A 213 -11.15 -3.81 -15.02
N HIS A 214 -11.97 -2.78 -15.21
CA HIS A 214 -13.30 -2.87 -15.79
C HIS A 214 -13.76 -1.47 -16.23
N GLU A 215 -14.38 -1.37 -17.41
CA GLU A 215 -14.91 -0.10 -17.94
C GLU A 215 -15.94 0.50 -16.97
N ASN A 216 -16.98 -0.27 -16.63
CA ASN A 216 -17.96 0.11 -15.62
C ASN A 216 -17.33 0.22 -14.20
N PRO A 217 -17.28 1.42 -13.59
CA PRO A 217 -16.73 1.64 -12.24
C PRO A 217 -17.44 0.84 -11.14
N GLN A 218 -18.74 0.57 -11.30
CA GLN A 218 -19.52 -0.17 -10.30
C GLN A 218 -19.18 -1.65 -10.25
N ARG A 219 -18.59 -2.21 -11.33
CA ARG A 219 -18.18 -3.62 -11.42
C ARG A 219 -16.73 -3.87 -11.03
N ARG A 220 -15.94 -2.82 -10.76
CA ARG A 220 -14.53 -2.98 -10.37
C ARG A 220 -14.32 -3.73 -9.06
N TYR A 221 -15.34 -3.89 -8.22
CA TYR A 221 -15.24 -4.75 -7.01
C TYR A 221 -14.82 -6.20 -7.33
N ILE A 222 -15.11 -6.69 -8.55
CA ILE A 222 -14.73 -8.02 -9.01
C ILE A 222 -13.21 -8.20 -8.94
N SER A 223 -12.41 -7.17 -9.24
CA SER A 223 -10.96 -7.27 -9.12
C SER A 223 -10.52 -7.51 -7.68
N GLY A 224 -11.22 -6.92 -6.70
CA GLY A 224 -10.99 -7.19 -5.29
C GLY A 224 -11.31 -8.62 -4.87
N VAL A 225 -12.42 -9.18 -5.40
CA VAL A 225 -12.78 -10.59 -5.16
C VAL A 225 -11.74 -11.54 -5.76
N VAL A 226 -11.33 -11.30 -7.00
CA VAL A 226 -10.30 -12.10 -7.68
C VAL A 226 -8.96 -11.99 -6.97
N CYS A 227 -8.56 -10.78 -6.54
CA CYS A 227 -7.37 -10.58 -5.70
C CYS A 227 -7.47 -11.36 -4.38
N GLY A 228 -8.62 -11.33 -3.71
CA GLY A 228 -8.84 -12.08 -2.47
C GLY A 228 -8.69 -13.59 -2.65
N VAL A 229 -9.32 -14.15 -3.68
CA VAL A 229 -9.16 -15.58 -4.03
C VAL A 229 -7.69 -15.88 -4.36
N GLY A 230 -7.04 -15.02 -5.14
CA GLY A 230 -5.62 -15.15 -5.46
C GLY A 230 -4.73 -15.11 -4.22
N TYR A 231 -5.00 -14.22 -3.26
CA TYR A 231 -4.28 -14.15 -1.99
C TYR A 231 -4.45 -15.40 -1.15
N LEU A 232 -5.66 -15.99 -1.12
CA LEU A 232 -5.87 -17.27 -0.44
C LEU A 232 -5.06 -18.38 -1.11
N CYS A 233 -5.12 -18.51 -2.44
CA CYS A 233 -4.33 -19.49 -3.18
C CYS A 233 -2.83 -19.32 -2.94
N VAL A 234 -2.30 -18.11 -3.11
CA VAL A 234 -0.88 -17.81 -2.91
C VAL A 234 -0.47 -18.00 -1.44
N GLY A 235 -1.31 -17.59 -0.49
CA GLY A 235 -1.08 -17.75 0.93
C GLY A 235 -1.02 -19.21 1.38
N THR A 236 -1.89 -20.07 0.83
CA THR A 236 -1.86 -21.53 1.08
C THR A 236 -0.53 -22.16 0.66
N PHE A 237 0.09 -21.66 -0.41
CA PHE A 237 1.37 -22.14 -0.94
C PHE A 237 2.52 -21.15 -0.72
N GLY A 238 2.46 -20.34 0.35
CA GLY A 238 3.37 -19.20 0.54
C GLY A 238 4.85 -19.59 0.47
N ALA A 239 5.26 -20.69 1.11
CA ALA A 239 6.64 -21.19 1.06
C ALA A 239 7.08 -21.56 -0.36
N SER A 240 6.22 -22.28 -1.10
CA SER A 240 6.48 -22.67 -2.49
C SER A 240 6.54 -21.46 -3.43
N VAL A 241 5.69 -20.45 -3.21
CA VAL A 241 5.70 -19.20 -3.98
C VAL A 241 7.00 -18.43 -3.72
N ILE A 242 7.44 -18.30 -2.46
CA ILE A 242 8.73 -17.66 -2.13
C ILE A 242 9.89 -18.40 -2.82
N ALA A 243 9.90 -19.73 -2.77
CA ALA A 243 10.91 -20.54 -3.45
C ALA A 243 10.90 -20.36 -4.98
N LEU A 244 9.72 -20.20 -5.59
CA LEU A 244 9.59 -19.91 -7.02
C LEU A 244 10.13 -18.52 -7.37
N PHE A 245 9.78 -17.49 -6.60
CA PHE A 245 10.27 -16.13 -6.81
C PHE A 245 11.79 -16.02 -6.63
N ALA A 246 12.39 -16.81 -5.74
CA ALA A 246 13.84 -16.88 -5.56
C ALA A 246 14.60 -17.46 -6.77
N ARG A 247 13.90 -18.16 -7.68
CA ARG A 247 14.47 -18.70 -8.93
C ARG A 247 14.36 -17.74 -10.11
N LEU A 248 13.59 -16.65 -9.98
CA LEU A 248 13.46 -15.67 -11.05
C LEU A 248 14.77 -14.89 -11.24
N PRO A 249 15.11 -14.49 -12.48
CA PRO A 249 16.29 -13.67 -12.74
C PRO A 249 16.28 -12.37 -11.92
N ALA A 250 17.47 -11.96 -11.48
CA ALA A 250 17.65 -10.73 -10.73
C ALA A 250 17.05 -9.54 -11.49
N GLY A 251 16.24 -8.73 -10.79
CA GLY A 251 15.61 -7.54 -11.34
C GLY A 251 14.27 -7.76 -12.07
N LEU A 252 13.87 -9.01 -12.37
CA LEU A 252 12.59 -9.27 -13.05
C LEU A 252 11.39 -8.86 -12.17
N THR A 253 11.41 -9.22 -10.89
CA THR A 253 10.33 -8.91 -9.93
C THR A 253 10.19 -7.40 -9.73
N SER A 254 11.31 -6.68 -9.56
CA SER A 254 11.34 -5.22 -9.44
C SER A 254 10.85 -4.54 -10.72
N THR A 255 11.25 -5.03 -11.89
CA THR A 255 10.80 -4.53 -13.19
C THR A 255 9.28 -4.66 -13.35
N LEU A 256 8.73 -5.84 -13.06
CA LEU A 256 7.30 -6.08 -13.18
C LEU A 256 6.50 -5.25 -12.18
N ALA A 257 6.99 -5.10 -10.95
CA ALA A 257 6.38 -4.22 -9.97
C ALA A 257 6.34 -2.77 -10.47
N GLY A 258 7.46 -2.23 -10.97
CA GLY A 258 7.48 -0.86 -11.50
C GLY A 258 6.53 -0.68 -12.69
N LEU A 259 6.54 -1.59 -13.67
CA LEU A 259 5.69 -1.50 -14.86
C LEU A 259 4.19 -1.57 -14.52
N ALA A 260 3.83 -2.36 -13.51
CA ALA A 260 2.46 -2.46 -13.03
C ALA A 260 1.98 -1.18 -12.32
N LEU A 261 2.90 -0.40 -11.76
CA LEU A 261 2.60 0.77 -10.93
C LEU A 261 2.74 2.11 -11.65
N LEU A 262 3.29 2.10 -12.87
CA LEU A 262 3.55 3.30 -13.65
C LEU A 262 2.29 4.15 -13.88
N GLY A 263 1.15 3.53 -14.20
CA GLY A 263 -0.11 4.25 -14.41
C GLY A 263 -0.60 4.96 -13.14
N THR A 264 -0.47 4.32 -11.97
CA THR A 264 -0.83 4.90 -10.68
C THR A 264 0.12 6.02 -10.27
N LEU A 265 1.42 5.90 -10.60
CA LEU A 265 2.39 6.96 -10.37
C LEU A 265 2.00 8.23 -11.14
N VAL A 266 1.64 8.09 -12.43
CA VAL A 266 1.23 9.21 -13.29
C VAL A 266 0.03 9.94 -12.71
N THR A 267 -1.03 9.23 -12.33
CA THR A 267 -2.23 9.85 -11.76
C THR A 267 -1.94 10.52 -10.41
N SER A 268 -1.13 9.89 -9.56
CA SER A 268 -0.78 10.45 -8.24
C SER A 268 0.08 11.71 -8.35
N LEU A 269 1.06 11.74 -9.26
CA LEU A 269 1.85 12.93 -9.57
C LEU A 269 0.97 14.04 -10.13
N SER A 270 0.10 13.74 -11.09
CA SER A 270 -0.80 14.73 -11.67
C SER A 270 -1.72 15.36 -10.61
N SER A 271 -2.26 14.56 -9.69
CA SER A 271 -3.12 15.05 -8.62
C SER A 271 -2.36 15.86 -7.56
N SER A 272 -1.09 15.53 -7.28
CA SER A 272 -0.33 16.21 -6.23
C SER A 272 0.05 17.64 -6.60
N VAL A 273 0.29 17.94 -7.88
CA VAL A 273 0.70 19.29 -8.34
C VAL A 273 -0.41 20.07 -9.05
N ALA A 274 -1.66 19.61 -8.94
CA ALA A 274 -2.80 20.19 -9.63
C ALA A 274 -3.05 21.66 -9.25
N ALA A 275 -3.04 21.98 -7.95
CA ALA A 275 -3.25 23.34 -7.44
C ALA A 275 -1.91 24.07 -7.28
N GLU A 276 -1.76 25.21 -7.95
CA GLU A 276 -0.51 25.99 -7.95
C GLU A 276 -0.05 26.41 -6.55
N ALA A 277 -0.99 26.82 -5.69
CA ALA A 277 -0.72 27.26 -4.32
C ALA A 277 -0.12 26.16 -3.42
N ASP A 278 -0.35 24.89 -3.76
CA ASP A 278 0.02 23.75 -2.93
C ASP A 278 1.28 23.02 -3.43
N ARG A 279 1.77 23.37 -4.64
CA ARG A 279 2.82 22.62 -5.36
C ARG A 279 4.09 22.44 -4.55
N GLU A 280 4.58 23.49 -3.88
CA GLU A 280 5.84 23.38 -3.13
C GLU A 280 5.70 22.38 -1.97
N SER A 281 4.60 22.43 -1.22
CA SER A 281 4.35 21.48 -0.13
C SER A 281 4.21 20.04 -0.64
N SER A 282 3.56 19.83 -1.79
CA SER A 282 3.51 18.54 -2.48
C SER A 282 4.88 18.05 -2.91
N VAL A 283 5.69 18.91 -3.54
CA VAL A 283 7.02 18.54 -4.02
C VAL A 283 7.93 18.16 -2.85
N ILE A 284 7.88 18.91 -1.74
CA ILE A 284 8.61 18.54 -0.52
C ILE A 284 8.17 17.18 0.03
N THR A 285 6.87 16.92 0.12
CA THR A 285 6.38 15.59 0.53
C THR A 285 6.86 14.49 -0.41
N PHE A 286 6.81 14.72 -1.72
CA PHE A 286 7.27 13.76 -2.73
C PHE A 286 8.77 13.47 -2.56
N VAL A 287 9.61 14.51 -2.55
CA VAL A 287 11.07 14.38 -2.45
C VAL A 287 11.49 13.72 -1.13
N ALA A 288 10.90 14.14 -0.01
CA ALA A 288 11.17 13.53 1.29
C ALA A 288 10.77 12.04 1.31
N THR A 289 9.66 11.68 0.65
CA THR A 289 9.22 10.28 0.54
C THR A 289 10.18 9.46 -0.34
N VAL A 290 10.58 10.01 -1.50
CA VAL A 290 11.53 9.35 -2.43
C VAL A 290 12.91 9.16 -1.81
N SER A 291 13.34 10.05 -0.91
CA SER A 291 14.66 9.99 -0.29
C SER A 291 14.95 8.66 0.44
N GLY A 292 13.91 7.89 0.78
CA GLY A 292 14.04 6.67 1.56
C GLY A 292 14.50 6.90 3.00
N MET A 293 14.53 8.16 3.46
CA MET A 293 14.98 8.49 4.81
C MET A 293 14.12 7.77 5.86
N SER A 294 14.78 7.28 6.90
CA SER A 294 14.12 6.66 8.05
C SER A 294 14.67 7.31 9.31
N PHE A 295 13.76 7.74 10.19
CA PHE A 295 14.11 8.38 11.45
C PHE A 295 13.20 7.86 12.56
N PHE A 296 13.78 7.50 13.71
CA PHE A 296 13.08 6.84 14.83
C PHE A 296 12.28 5.58 14.44
N GLY A 297 12.77 4.81 13.46
CA GLY A 297 12.07 3.60 12.97
C GLY A 297 10.83 3.89 12.11
N LEU A 298 10.58 5.15 11.78
CA LEU A 298 9.48 5.58 10.93
C LEU A 298 9.99 5.85 9.51
N GLY A 299 9.31 5.28 8.51
CA GLY A 299 9.71 5.38 7.12
C GLY A 299 9.45 6.75 6.48
N SER A 300 10.07 6.96 5.32
CA SER A 300 10.09 8.23 4.58
C SER A 300 8.71 8.76 4.22
N ALA A 301 7.72 7.88 3.99
CA ALA A 301 6.35 8.29 3.67
C ALA A 301 5.72 9.13 4.79
N LEU A 302 5.79 8.65 6.04
CA LEU A 302 5.24 9.39 7.18
C LEU A 302 5.96 10.73 7.35
N TRP A 303 7.28 10.72 7.30
CA TRP A 303 8.06 11.95 7.47
C TRP A 303 7.88 12.93 6.32
N GLY A 304 7.72 12.46 5.09
CA GLY A 304 7.42 13.31 3.95
C GLY A 304 6.05 13.98 4.09
N LEU A 305 5.06 13.27 4.64
CA LEU A 305 3.76 13.85 4.95
C LEU A 305 3.86 14.91 6.04
N VAL A 306 4.59 14.64 7.13
CA VAL A 306 4.87 15.61 8.20
C VAL A 306 5.56 16.84 7.63
N ALA A 307 6.62 16.66 6.84
CA ALA A 307 7.37 17.75 6.21
C ALA A 307 6.45 18.61 5.33
N GLY A 308 5.60 18.00 4.51
CA GLY A 308 4.66 18.76 3.67
C GLY A 308 3.58 19.49 4.47
N VAL A 309 3.07 18.90 5.55
CA VAL A 309 2.12 19.57 6.45
C VAL A 309 2.78 20.79 7.09
N VAL A 310 4.00 20.64 7.61
CA VAL A 310 4.78 21.75 8.17
C VAL A 310 5.02 22.83 7.11
N PHE A 311 5.41 22.45 5.90
CA PHE A 311 5.66 23.39 4.81
C PHE A 311 4.38 24.12 4.39
N SER A 312 3.26 23.40 4.28
CA SER A 312 1.94 23.96 3.99
C SER A 312 1.47 24.92 5.07
N LEU A 313 1.71 24.62 6.35
CA LEU A 313 1.41 25.49 7.49
C LEU A 313 2.26 26.78 7.48
N VAL A 314 3.55 26.66 7.21
CA VAL A 314 4.50 27.79 7.22
C VAL A 314 4.24 28.74 6.04
N LEU A 315 3.91 28.20 4.87
CA LEU A 315 3.66 29.01 3.67
C LEU A 315 2.21 29.48 3.52
N SER A 316 1.25 28.85 4.21
CA SER A 316 -0.15 29.28 4.15
C SER A 316 -0.36 30.62 4.85
N LYS A 317 -0.62 31.67 4.06
CA LYS A 317 -1.11 32.96 4.56
C LYS A 317 -2.55 32.92 5.10
N LYS A 318 -3.26 31.79 4.96
CA LYS A 318 -4.62 31.58 5.49
C LYS A 318 -4.58 30.48 6.54
N PRO A 319 -5.28 30.64 7.68
CA PRO A 319 -5.34 29.59 8.67
C PRO A 319 -5.98 28.34 8.02
N LEU A 320 -5.30 27.20 8.16
CA LEU A 320 -5.79 25.85 7.82
C LEU A 320 -7.12 25.49 8.52
N TRP A 321 -7.56 26.35 9.44
CA TRP A 321 -8.71 26.14 10.29
C TRP A 321 -9.89 26.99 9.82
N ARG A 322 -10.69 26.41 8.93
CA ARG A 322 -12.11 26.77 8.80
C ARG A 322 -12.93 25.57 9.28
N PRO A 323 -13.57 25.63 10.45
CA PRO A 323 -14.57 24.61 10.79
C PRO A 323 -15.63 24.59 9.70
N ALA A 324 -16.01 23.39 9.25
CA ALA A 324 -17.05 23.21 8.25
C ALA A 324 -18.29 24.00 8.69
N LYS A 325 -18.77 24.92 7.84
CA LYS A 325 -20.07 25.57 8.06
C LYS A 325 -21.09 24.46 8.26
N ARG A 326 -21.71 24.40 9.45
CA ARG A 326 -22.98 23.70 9.63
C ARG A 326 -23.90 24.25 8.55
N ALA A 327 -24.39 23.38 7.67
CA ALA A 327 -25.48 23.73 6.79
C ALA A 327 -26.63 24.15 7.70
N ASP A 328 -27.01 25.42 7.64
CA ASP A 328 -28.18 25.96 8.32
C ASP A 328 -29.42 25.28 7.73
N ALA A 329 -29.81 24.17 8.35
CA ALA A 329 -31.15 23.61 8.21
C ALA A 329 -32.08 24.47 9.08
N ASN A 330 -32.46 25.65 8.57
CA ASN A 330 -33.67 26.35 8.98
C ASN A 330 -33.93 27.54 8.05
N GLU A 331 -34.59 27.27 6.94
CA GLU A 331 -35.57 28.21 6.40
C GLU A 331 -36.92 27.48 6.30
N PRO A 332 -37.93 27.89 7.07
CA PRO A 332 -39.28 27.40 6.88
C PRO A 332 -39.82 28.01 5.58
N LYS A 333 -40.28 27.17 4.65
CA LYS A 333 -41.09 27.62 3.53
C LYS A 333 -42.38 28.22 4.08
N THR A 334 -42.48 29.54 4.07
CA THR A 334 -43.72 30.27 4.32
C THR A 334 -44.55 30.33 3.03
N SER A 335 -45.81 29.90 3.19
CA SER A 335 -47.03 30.13 2.36
C SER A 335 -46.95 29.88 0.86
#